data_AF-A0A519LRL8-F1
#
_entry.id   AF-A0A519LRL8-F1
#
_cell.length_a   1.000
_cell.length_b   1.000
_cell.length_c   1.000
_cell.angle_alpha   90.00
_cell.angle_beta   90.00
_cell.angle_gamma   90.00
#
_symmetry.space_group_name_H-M   'P 1'
#
loop_
_entity.id
_entity.type
_entity.pdbx_description
1 polymer ?
#
loop_
_entity_poly.entity_id
_entity_poly.type
_entity_poly.pdbx_seq_one_letter_code
_entity_poly.pdbx_strand_id
1 'polypeptide(L)'
;MEEVKEGKIVKFHTPLADENPNQLYVVLEVIEDEERSRAKIQALNTGLTFAPVNTVILTDLQVAEVDNSDLIGHKVTINKSDYSQVHGRVINVSEQKTELNLSVAERGVETNVLVTVVDNDGIEHFGTLFIDQE
;
A
#
# COMPACT_ATOMS: atom_id res chain seq x y z
N MET A 1 13.60 14.81 0.58
CA MET A 1 12.68 13.90 1.28
C MET A 1 11.40 13.90 0.49
N GLU A 2 10.84 12.73 0.21
CA GLU A 2 9.52 12.66 -0.40
C GLU A 2 8.47 13.30 0.50
N GLU A 3 7.47 13.91 -0.12
CA GLU A 3 6.39 14.60 0.58
C GLU A 3 5.39 13.58 1.14
N VAL A 4 5.21 13.62 2.46
CA VAL A 4 4.17 12.83 3.15
C VAL A 4 2.82 13.47 2.87
N LYS A 5 1.91 12.71 2.26
CA LYS A 5 0.55 13.13 1.92
C LYS A 5 -0.44 11.99 2.13
N GLU A 6 -1.72 12.31 2.02
CA GLU A 6 -2.83 11.36 2.12
C GLU A 6 -2.65 10.16 1.19
N GLY A 7 -3.00 8.97 1.69
CA GLY A 7 -2.88 7.70 1.00
C GLY A 7 -1.47 7.10 0.97
N LYS A 8 -0.43 7.84 1.36
CA LYS A 8 0.94 7.29 1.44
C LYS A 8 1.08 6.30 2.59
N ILE A 9 1.88 5.27 2.34
CA ILE A 9 2.36 4.34 3.36
C ILE A 9 3.60 4.94 4.01
N VAL A 10 3.60 5.00 5.34
CA VAL A 10 4.66 5.63 6.13
C VAL A 10 5.06 4.74 7.30
N LYS A 11 6.22 5.06 7.88
CA LYS A 11 6.69 4.58 9.17
C LYS A 11 7.35 5.72 9.94
N PHE A 12 7.54 5.55 11.24
CA PHE A 12 8.34 6.49 12.02
C PHE A 12 9.81 6.38 11.64
N HIS A 13 10.47 7.52 11.42
CA HIS A 13 11.91 7.53 11.18
C HIS A 13 12.71 7.43 12.50
N THR A 14 12.10 7.80 13.63
CA THR A 14 12.66 7.66 14.99
C THR A 14 11.63 7.00 15.91
N PRO A 15 11.40 5.67 15.77
CA PRO A 15 10.52 4.94 16.67
C PRO A 15 11.09 4.92 18.11
N LEU A 16 10.21 4.82 19.10
CA LEU A 16 10.60 4.58 20.48
C LEU A 16 11.21 3.19 20.65
N ALA A 17 11.96 2.98 21.73
CA ALA A 17 12.71 1.74 21.95
C ALA A 17 11.82 0.48 22.04
N ASP A 18 10.57 0.65 22.43
CA ASP A 18 9.54 -0.39 22.55
C ASP A 18 8.60 -0.45 21.33
N GLU A 19 8.72 0.46 20.37
CA GLU A 19 7.94 0.44 19.13
C GLU A 19 8.56 -0.49 18.08
N ASN A 20 7.71 -1.11 17.28
CA ASN A 20 8.17 -1.87 16.13
C ASN A 20 8.61 -0.90 15.00
N PRO A 21 9.91 -0.85 14.63
CA PRO A 21 10.41 0.06 13.61
C PRO A 21 9.90 -0.24 12.20
N ASN A 22 9.32 -1.42 11.99
CA ASN A 22 8.74 -1.85 10.73
C ASN A 22 7.20 -1.73 10.70
N GLN A 23 6.59 -1.16 11.74
CA GLN A 23 5.16 -0.91 11.75
C GLN A 23 4.82 0.10 10.65
N LEU A 24 3.95 -0.32 9.73
CA LEU A 24 3.46 0.53 8.64
C LEU A 24 2.16 1.20 9.04
N TYR A 25 1.97 2.40 8.51
CA TYR A 25 0.78 3.19 8.67
C TYR A 25 0.35 3.77 7.32
N VAL A 26 -0.94 4.02 7.15
CA VAL A 26 -1.46 4.84 6.05
C VAL A 26 -1.76 6.24 6.56
N VAL A 27 -1.38 7.27 5.82
CA VAL A 27 -1.78 8.65 6.08
C VAL A 27 -3.21 8.84 5.64
N LEU A 28 -4.10 9.15 6.59
CA LEU A 28 -5.51 9.42 6.32
C LEU A 28 -5.76 10.90 5.99
N GLU A 29 -5.03 11.80 6.64
CA GLU A 29 -5.23 13.24 6.55
C GLU A 29 -3.93 13.96 6.92
N VAL A 30 -3.56 14.99 6.16
CA VAL A 30 -2.51 15.94 6.56
C VAL A 30 -3.18 17.21 7.08
N ILE A 31 -2.82 17.60 8.29
CA ILE A 31 -3.37 18.75 9.00
C ILE A 31 -2.28 19.82 9.01
N GLU A 32 -2.45 20.85 8.22
CA GLU A 32 -1.56 22.02 8.20
C GLU A 32 -2.03 23.05 9.23
N ASP A 33 -1.27 23.19 10.31
CA ASP A 33 -1.47 24.24 11.32
C ASP A 33 -0.35 25.28 11.21
N GLU A 34 -0.61 26.52 11.65
CA GLU A 34 0.37 27.63 11.58
C GLU A 34 1.67 27.36 12.36
N GLU A 35 1.65 26.49 13.38
CA GLU A 35 2.83 26.15 14.18
C GLU A 35 3.54 24.86 13.73
N ARG A 36 2.81 23.77 13.51
CA ARG A 36 3.38 22.45 13.16
C ARG A 36 2.39 21.58 12.39
N SER A 37 2.78 21.15 11.19
CA SER A 37 2.01 20.18 10.42
C SER A 37 1.94 18.83 11.13
N ARG A 38 0.74 18.24 11.14
CA ARG A 38 0.44 16.95 11.75
C ARG A 38 -0.16 16.02 10.70
N ALA A 39 -0.13 14.72 10.97
CA ALA A 39 -0.81 13.73 10.15
C ALA A 39 -1.68 12.84 11.03
N LYS A 40 -2.88 12.53 10.54
CA LYS A 40 -3.70 11.46 11.08
C LYS A 40 -3.32 10.17 10.36
N ILE A 41 -2.84 9.18 11.10
CA ILE A 41 -2.34 7.93 10.56
C ILE A 41 -3.09 6.74 11.14
N GLN A 42 -3.30 5.69 10.35
CA GLN A 42 -3.91 4.44 10.79
C GLN A 42 -2.89 3.31 10.71
N ALA A 43 -2.77 2.52 11.77
CA ALA A 43 -1.86 1.37 11.81
C ALA A 43 -2.36 0.25 10.88
N LEU A 44 -1.46 -0.27 10.04
CA LEU A 44 -1.75 -1.37 9.12
C LEU A 44 -1.34 -2.72 9.70
N ASN A 45 -1.98 -3.79 9.22
CA ASN A 45 -1.65 -5.18 9.56
C ASN A 45 -1.59 -5.48 11.08
N THR A 46 -2.46 -4.83 11.87
CA THR A 46 -2.52 -5.05 13.33
C THR A 46 -3.34 -6.27 13.73
N GLY A 47 -4.11 -6.85 12.80
CA GLY A 47 -5.07 -7.92 13.08
C GLY A 47 -6.32 -7.46 13.85
N LEU A 48 -6.46 -6.16 14.14
CA LEU A 48 -7.59 -5.60 14.86
C LEU A 48 -8.74 -5.28 13.89
N THR A 49 -9.98 -5.55 14.31
CA THR A 49 -11.18 -5.15 13.56
C THR A 49 -11.30 -3.63 13.44
N PHE A 50 -10.80 -2.90 14.44
CA PHE A 50 -10.73 -1.45 14.45
C PHE A 50 -9.29 -1.05 14.72
N ALA A 51 -8.56 -0.77 13.63
CA ALA A 51 -7.17 -0.33 13.74
C ALA A 51 -7.11 1.04 14.42
N PRO A 52 -6.12 1.25 15.32
CA PRO A 52 -5.96 2.53 15.99
C PRO A 52 -5.58 3.63 14.99
N VAL A 53 -6.14 4.81 15.22
CA VAL A 53 -5.85 6.03 14.46
C VAL A 53 -5.22 7.05 15.40
N ASN A 54 -4.05 7.54 15.05
CA ASN A 54 -3.27 8.48 15.86
C ASN A 54 -3.00 9.76 15.09
N THR A 55 -2.86 10.88 15.82
CA THR A 55 -2.37 12.14 15.26
C THR A 55 -0.91 12.34 15.68
N VAL A 56 0.00 12.46 14.72
CA VAL A 56 1.44 12.62 14.97
C VAL A 56 2.03 13.79 14.21
N ILE A 57 3.26 14.18 14.55
CA ILE A 57 3.98 15.25 13.86
C ILE A 57 4.39 14.75 12.47
N LEU A 58 4.13 15.54 11.43
CA LEU A 58 4.40 15.14 10.04
C LEU A 58 5.88 14.84 9.80
N THR A 59 6.77 15.60 10.45
CA THR A 59 8.23 15.44 10.32
C THR A 59 8.75 14.14 10.91
N ASP A 60 8.01 13.49 11.79
CA ASP A 60 8.42 12.22 12.42
C ASP A 60 8.18 11.02 11.48
N LEU A 61 7.49 11.25 10.36
CA LEU A 61 7.11 10.24 9.38
C LEU A 61 8.08 10.24 8.19
N GLN A 62 8.30 9.05 7.66
CA GLN A 62 8.95 8.85 6.37
C GLN A 62 8.10 7.94 5.49
N VAL A 63 8.06 8.24 4.19
CA VAL A 63 7.48 7.33 3.19
C VAL A 63 8.20 5.98 3.27
N ALA A 64 7.41 4.92 3.24
CA ALA A 64 7.89 3.55 3.31
C ALA A 64 7.61 2.81 2.00
N GLU A 65 8.63 2.11 1.52
CA GLU A 65 8.45 1.08 0.50
C GLU A 65 7.81 -0.16 1.12
N VAL A 66 6.90 -0.78 0.38
CA VAL A 66 6.28 -2.05 0.74
C VAL A 66 6.99 -3.18 0.00
N ASP A 67 7.20 -4.30 0.68
CA ASP A 67 7.76 -5.51 0.07
C ASP A 67 6.65 -6.27 -0.69
N ASN A 68 6.87 -6.47 -1.98
CA ASN A 68 5.94 -7.16 -2.86
C ASN A 68 6.22 -8.66 -2.97
N SER A 69 7.32 -9.18 -2.41
CA SER A 69 7.67 -10.60 -2.50
C SER A 69 6.63 -11.51 -1.82
N ASP A 70 5.96 -11.00 -0.79
CA ASP A 70 4.86 -11.70 -0.12
C ASP A 70 3.63 -11.90 -1.03
N LEU A 71 3.55 -11.23 -2.18
CA LEU A 71 2.49 -11.47 -3.16
C LEU A 71 2.66 -12.81 -3.89
N ILE A 72 3.89 -13.32 -4.01
CA ILE A 72 4.18 -14.54 -4.77
C ILE A 72 3.37 -15.72 -4.20
N GLY A 73 2.64 -16.41 -5.08
CA GLY A 73 1.81 -17.55 -4.72
C GLY A 73 0.42 -17.20 -4.21
N HIS A 74 0.11 -15.92 -3.97
CA HIS A 74 -1.23 -15.47 -3.62
C HIS A 74 -2.10 -15.28 -4.88
N LYS A 75 -3.40 -15.48 -4.72
CA LYS A 75 -4.38 -15.16 -5.77
C LYS A 75 -4.75 -13.70 -5.67
N VAL A 76 -4.68 -12.99 -6.80
CA VAL A 76 -4.97 -11.57 -6.91
C VAL A 76 -5.75 -11.27 -8.17
N THR A 77 -6.28 -10.06 -8.24
CA THR A 77 -6.85 -9.48 -9.46
C THR A 77 -5.85 -8.49 -10.05
N ILE A 78 -5.68 -8.49 -11.37
CA ILE A 78 -4.87 -7.50 -12.07
C ILE A 78 -5.68 -6.76 -13.13
N ASN A 79 -5.34 -5.49 -13.35
CA ASN A 79 -5.74 -4.74 -14.53
C ASN A 79 -4.65 -4.86 -15.60
N LYS A 80 -5.02 -5.35 -16.79
CA LYS A 80 -4.14 -5.36 -17.95
C LYS A 80 -4.11 -3.99 -18.65
N SER A 81 -3.18 -3.81 -19.58
CA SER A 81 -3.09 -2.59 -20.41
C SER A 81 -4.31 -2.33 -21.29
N ASP A 82 -5.11 -3.36 -21.57
CA ASP A 82 -6.37 -3.27 -22.29
C ASP A 82 -7.58 -2.98 -21.37
N TYR A 83 -7.32 -2.63 -20.10
CA TYR A 83 -8.30 -2.39 -19.04
C TYR A 83 -9.17 -3.59 -18.65
N SER A 84 -8.91 -4.78 -19.20
CA SER A 84 -9.61 -5.99 -18.76
C SER A 84 -8.95 -6.58 -17.51
N GLN A 85 -9.79 -7.19 -16.67
CA GLN A 85 -9.40 -7.78 -15.40
C GLN A 85 -9.12 -9.27 -15.52
N VAL A 86 -8.08 -9.72 -14.84
CA VAL A 86 -7.74 -11.15 -14.76
C VAL A 86 -7.49 -11.54 -13.31
N HIS A 87 -8.05 -12.67 -12.92
CA HIS A 87 -7.80 -13.31 -11.63
C HIS A 87 -6.76 -14.40 -11.81
N GLY A 88 -5.70 -14.38 -11.02
CA GLY A 88 -4.64 -15.36 -11.14
C GLY A 88 -3.76 -15.46 -9.92
N ARG A 89 -2.93 -16.49 -9.87
CA ARG A 89 -1.90 -16.65 -8.85
C ARG A 89 -0.65 -15.91 -9.29
N VAL A 90 -0.11 -15.05 -8.43
CA VAL A 90 1.14 -14.33 -8.72
C VAL A 90 2.29 -15.31 -8.83
N ILE A 91 3.05 -15.23 -9.92
CA ILE A 91 4.26 -16.03 -10.16
C ILE A 91 5.53 -15.16 -10.20
N ASN A 92 5.37 -13.85 -10.44
CA ASN A 92 6.47 -12.91 -10.47
C ASN A 92 6.00 -11.51 -10.06
N VAL A 93 6.91 -10.73 -9.49
CA VAL A 93 6.74 -9.30 -9.21
C VAL A 93 7.85 -8.53 -9.93
N SER A 94 7.50 -7.44 -10.61
CA SER A 94 8.48 -6.66 -11.37
C SER A 94 9.48 -5.94 -10.47
N GLU A 95 9.01 -5.46 -9.31
CA GLU A 95 9.80 -4.77 -8.31
C GLU A 95 9.56 -5.41 -6.95
N GLN A 96 10.65 -5.74 -6.23
CA GLN A 96 10.56 -6.35 -4.90
C GLN A 96 10.10 -5.34 -3.85
N LYS A 97 10.47 -4.07 -4.01
CA LYS A 97 10.05 -2.98 -3.13
C LYS A 97 9.56 -1.82 -3.96
N THR A 98 8.42 -1.28 -3.56
CA THR A 98 7.80 -0.18 -4.27
C THR A 98 7.15 0.76 -3.26
N GLU A 99 7.25 2.06 -3.51
CA GLU A 99 6.40 3.03 -2.84
C GLU A 99 4.98 2.92 -3.41
N LEU A 100 4.07 2.44 -2.56
CA LEU A 100 2.71 2.15 -2.98
C LEU A 100 1.95 3.45 -3.27
N ASN A 101 1.39 3.53 -4.48
CA ASN A 101 0.45 4.56 -4.88
C ASN A 101 -0.90 3.89 -5.11
N LEU A 102 -1.94 4.47 -4.52
CA LEU A 102 -3.31 3.98 -4.59
C LEU A 102 -4.18 5.03 -5.27
N SER A 103 -5.02 4.59 -6.20
CA SER A 103 -6.04 5.43 -6.83
C SER A 103 -7.40 4.76 -6.79
N VAL A 104 -8.42 5.52 -6.44
CA VAL A 104 -9.80 5.04 -6.45
C VAL A 104 -10.25 4.83 -7.89
N ALA A 105 -10.77 3.63 -8.17
CA ALA A 105 -11.42 3.26 -9.41
C ALA A 105 -12.91 2.99 -9.15
N GLU A 106 -13.71 2.87 -10.22
CA GLU A 106 -15.17 2.73 -10.12
C GLU A 106 -15.62 1.53 -9.24
N ARG A 107 -14.83 0.45 -9.20
CA ARG A 107 -15.15 -0.79 -8.48
C ARG A 107 -14.09 -1.21 -7.46
N GLY A 108 -13.18 -0.33 -7.10
CA GLY A 108 -12.10 -0.72 -6.19
C GLY A 108 -10.93 0.23 -6.18
N VAL A 109 -9.75 -0.32 -5.91
CA VAL A 109 -8.50 0.44 -5.79
C VAL A 109 -7.47 -0.09 -6.77
N GLU A 110 -6.95 0.80 -7.61
CA GLU A 110 -5.81 0.54 -8.47
C GLU A 110 -4.51 0.85 -7.74
N THR A 111 -3.47 0.05 -8.04
CA THR A 111 -2.14 0.23 -7.49
C THR A 111 -1.09 0.34 -8.59
N ASN A 112 0.10 0.83 -8.26
CA ASN A 112 1.27 0.82 -9.14
C ASN A 112 2.08 -0.50 -9.09
N VAL A 113 1.61 -1.53 -8.39
CA VAL A 113 2.36 -2.78 -8.22
C VAL A 113 2.19 -3.65 -9.45
N LEU A 114 3.27 -3.84 -10.21
CA LEU A 114 3.29 -4.66 -11.43
C LEU A 114 3.64 -6.12 -11.12
N VAL A 115 2.77 -7.02 -11.57
CA VAL A 115 2.90 -8.46 -11.32
C VAL A 115 2.59 -9.29 -12.57
N THR A 116 3.14 -10.49 -12.60
CA THR A 116 2.73 -11.55 -13.53
C THR A 116 1.92 -12.58 -12.76
N VAL A 117 0.73 -12.91 -13.26
CA VAL A 117 -0.14 -13.94 -12.71
C VAL A 117 -0.36 -15.07 -13.70
N VAL A 118 -0.63 -16.27 -13.19
CA VAL A 118 -1.16 -17.39 -13.98
C VAL A 118 -2.64 -17.59 -13.64
N ASP A 119 -3.49 -17.63 -14.66
CA ASP A 119 -4.94 -17.86 -14.48
C ASP A 119 -5.27 -19.35 -14.27
N ASN A 120 -6.56 -19.67 -14.21
CA ASN A 120 -7.01 -21.06 -14.01
C ASN A 120 -6.78 -21.96 -15.24
N ASP A 121 -6.60 -21.38 -16.43
CA ASP A 121 -6.30 -22.09 -17.67
C ASP A 121 -4.79 -22.29 -17.88
N GLY A 122 -3.96 -21.79 -16.95
CA GLY A 122 -2.50 -21.88 -17.02
C GLY A 122 -1.88 -20.80 -17.91
N ILE A 123 -2.64 -19.77 -18.29
CA ILE A 123 -2.16 -18.67 -19.13
C ILE A 123 -1.56 -17.58 -18.26
N GLU A 124 -0.39 -17.07 -18.65
CA GLU A 124 0.28 -15.97 -17.97
C GLU A 124 -0.27 -14.62 -18.44
N HIS A 125 -0.49 -13.73 -17.47
CA HIS A 125 -0.96 -12.36 -17.70
C HIS A 125 -0.10 -11.39 -16.91
N PHE A 126 0.10 -10.20 -17.47
CA PHE A 126 0.88 -9.13 -16.86
C PHE A 126 0.01 -7.88 -16.69
N GLY A 127 0.12 -7.23 -15.54
CA GLY A 127 -0.68 -6.05 -15.24
C GLY A 127 -0.40 -5.48 -13.85
N THR A 128 -1.17 -4.47 -13.47
CA THR A 128 -1.12 -3.86 -12.15
C THR A 128 -2.08 -4.52 -11.19
N LEU A 129 -1.68 -4.70 -9.93
CA LEU A 129 -2.53 -5.23 -8.87
C LEU A 129 -3.76 -4.32 -8.68
N PHE A 130 -4.93 -4.96 -8.61
CA PHE A 130 -6.23 -4.34 -8.35
C PHE A 130 -6.86 -4.96 -7.11
N ILE A 131 -7.41 -4.12 -6.23
CA ILE A 131 -8.12 -4.55 -5.03
C ILE A 131 -9.61 -4.26 -5.22
N ASP A 132 -10.39 -5.32 -5.34
CA ASP A 132 -11.84 -5.23 -5.46
C ASP A 132 -12.49 -4.81 -4.12
N GLN A 133 -13.60 -4.07 -4.19
CA GLN A 133 -14.40 -3.64 -3.05
C GLN A 133 -15.74 -4.40 -2.96
N GLU A 134 -15.77 -5.67 -3.36
CA GLU A 134 -16.93 -6.56 -3.14
C GLU A 134 -17.39 -6.60 -1.67
#